data_AF-A0A1F6MCX6-F1
#
_entry.id   AF-A0A1F6MCX6-F1
#
_cell.length_a   1.000
_cell.length_b   1.000
_cell.length_c   1.000
_cell.angle_alpha   90.00
_cell.angle_beta   90.00
_cell.angle_gamma   90.00
#
_symmetry.space_group_name_H-M   'P 1'
#
loop_
_entity.id
_entity.type
_entity.pdbx_description
1 polymer ?
#
loop_
_entity_poly.entity_id
_entity_poly.type
_entity_poly.pdbx_seq_one_letter_code
_entity_poly.pdbx_strand_id
1 'polypeptide(L)'
;MQRESLKNNWLCDYRRNVSSQNGEDGVIEKVFSVISETNAWCVEFGAGSGKKGNNTWALITNKRWSAALIEAERALFNDLVQEYRDRDDVVCINSSVGYAGKNTLDNILKKTPIPRAFDFLSIDIDGYDYQVWEALADYRPRVVMIEINPNIPLDVDFVQPASVRACGGSSLSALVRLGKKKGYELIFAHATNAIFVQEELYPLFGIENNDPIHILCGQPTNKPNPDYTFFQMYDGSIVLLGVGRNKILAYRKKLKDAPVWVFENGTLYPVSFTRDNVIVRRMKNALKKSGLYAACYGAVKQVYGRLDEKRRSKTRDA
;
A
#
# COMPACT_ATOMS: atom_id res chain seq x y z
N MET A 1 -27.64 -30.68 -12.54
CA MET A 1 -27.49 -29.48 -11.70
C MET A 1 -26.62 -28.50 -12.45
N GLN A 2 -27.19 -27.38 -12.92
CA GLN A 2 -26.39 -26.26 -13.39
C GLN A 2 -25.65 -25.69 -12.18
N ARG A 3 -24.31 -25.67 -12.21
CA ARG A 3 -23.55 -24.87 -11.24
C ARG A 3 -23.87 -23.41 -11.56
N GLU A 4 -24.48 -22.69 -10.63
CA GLU A 4 -24.47 -21.23 -10.68
C GLU A 4 -23.00 -20.79 -10.78
N SER A 5 -22.68 -19.99 -11.79
CA SER A 5 -21.37 -19.36 -11.90
C SER A 5 -21.22 -18.41 -10.71
N LEU A 6 -20.22 -18.67 -9.86
CA LEU A 6 -19.89 -17.77 -8.78
C LEU A 6 -19.33 -16.47 -9.37
N LYS A 7 -19.76 -15.32 -8.84
CA LYS A 7 -19.11 -14.04 -9.16
C LYS A 7 -17.64 -14.13 -8.76
N ASN A 8 -16.72 -13.58 -9.56
CA ASN A 8 -15.28 -13.60 -9.23
C ASN A 8 -14.95 -13.02 -7.83
N ASN A 9 -15.79 -12.12 -7.31
CA ASN A 9 -15.64 -11.50 -6.00
C ASN A 9 -16.61 -12.03 -4.92
N TRP A 10 -17.08 -13.28 -5.04
CA TRP A 10 -18.05 -13.86 -4.09
C TRP A 10 -17.59 -13.85 -2.62
N LEU A 11 -16.28 -13.81 -2.35
CA LEU A 11 -15.74 -13.68 -0.99
C LEU A 11 -16.17 -12.38 -0.29
N CYS A 12 -16.54 -11.34 -1.03
CA CYS A 12 -17.02 -10.07 -0.48
C CYS A 12 -18.28 -10.21 0.39
N ASP A 13 -19.09 -11.23 0.15
CA ASP A 13 -20.34 -11.49 0.85
C ASP A 13 -20.11 -12.09 2.26
N TYR A 14 -18.88 -12.53 2.55
CA TYR A 14 -18.50 -13.15 3.82
C TYR A 14 -17.81 -12.18 4.79
N ARG A 15 -17.68 -10.90 4.41
CA ARG A 15 -17.06 -9.87 5.25
C ARG A 15 -17.77 -9.71 6.59
N ARG A 16 -17.02 -9.82 7.68
CA ARG A 16 -17.48 -9.62 9.06
C ARG A 16 -16.31 -9.23 9.94
N ASN A 17 -16.54 -8.39 10.93
CA ASN A 17 -15.53 -7.98 11.92
C ASN A 17 -15.72 -8.72 13.25
N VAL A 18 -14.62 -9.16 13.82
CA VAL A 18 -14.45 -9.58 15.22
C VAL A 18 -13.42 -8.66 15.88
N SER A 19 -12.22 -8.58 15.29
CA SER A 19 -11.12 -7.70 15.71
C SER A 19 -10.59 -6.82 14.57
N SER A 20 -10.82 -7.22 13.32
CA SER A 20 -10.41 -6.50 12.12
C SER A 20 -11.31 -5.28 11.83
N GLN A 21 -10.94 -4.48 10.83
CA GLN A 21 -11.56 -3.18 10.58
C GLN A 21 -12.58 -3.22 9.42
N ASN A 22 -12.30 -3.96 8.35
CA ASN A 22 -13.03 -3.86 7.08
C ASN A 22 -13.59 -5.20 6.56
N GLY A 23 -13.78 -6.17 7.45
CA GLY A 23 -14.46 -7.43 7.19
C GLY A 23 -13.53 -8.62 7.03
N GLU A 24 -12.23 -8.44 7.25
CA GLU A 24 -11.18 -9.43 7.04
C GLU A 24 -11.43 -10.72 7.81
N ASP A 25 -11.88 -10.65 9.08
CA ASP A 25 -12.08 -11.86 9.91
C ASP A 25 -13.01 -12.89 9.24
N GLY A 26 -14.16 -12.44 8.72
CA GLY A 26 -15.12 -13.33 8.05
C GLY A 26 -14.62 -13.87 6.71
N VAL A 27 -13.81 -13.09 5.99
CA VAL A 27 -13.21 -13.52 4.73
C VAL A 27 -12.13 -14.56 4.99
N ILE A 28 -11.26 -14.34 5.99
CA ILE A 28 -10.22 -15.29 6.40
C ILE A 28 -10.86 -16.60 6.85
N GLU A 29 -11.92 -16.55 7.68
CA GLU A 29 -12.68 -17.72 8.06
C GLU A 29 -13.20 -18.49 6.84
N LYS A 30 -13.76 -17.76 5.86
CA LYS A 30 -14.29 -18.37 4.63
C LYS A 30 -13.20 -18.98 3.76
N VAL A 31 -12.05 -18.32 3.63
CA VAL A 31 -10.88 -18.85 2.91
C VAL A 31 -10.47 -20.20 3.48
N PHE A 32 -10.29 -20.30 4.80
CA PHE A 32 -9.91 -21.57 5.43
C PHE A 32 -11.05 -22.60 5.44
N SER A 33 -12.31 -22.20 5.29
CA SER A 33 -13.42 -23.13 5.03
C SER A 33 -13.33 -23.78 3.65
N VAL A 34 -12.66 -23.16 2.67
CA VAL A 34 -12.49 -23.68 1.31
C VAL A 34 -11.27 -24.58 1.22
N ILE A 35 -10.13 -24.11 1.74
CA ILE A 35 -8.83 -24.79 1.57
C ILE A 35 -8.48 -25.75 2.71
N SER A 36 -9.27 -25.76 3.80
CA SER A 36 -8.95 -26.41 5.08
C SER A 36 -7.64 -25.92 5.72
N GLU A 37 -7.52 -26.09 7.02
CA GLU A 37 -6.32 -25.76 7.79
C GLU A 37 -5.31 -26.91 7.67
N THR A 38 -4.00 -26.65 7.75
CA THR A 38 -2.98 -27.72 7.73
C THR A 38 -2.23 -27.82 9.04
N ASN A 39 -1.76 -26.68 9.57
CA ASN A 39 -0.96 -26.61 10.78
C ASN A 39 -1.47 -25.57 11.77
N ALA A 40 -2.46 -24.75 11.39
CA ALA A 40 -3.08 -23.72 12.19
C ALA A 40 -2.05 -22.73 12.77
N TRP A 41 -1.02 -22.39 11.99
CA TRP A 41 -0.07 -21.33 12.33
C TRP A 41 -0.38 -20.04 11.58
N CYS A 42 -0.35 -18.93 12.31
CA CYS A 42 -0.41 -17.59 11.74
C CYS A 42 0.77 -16.71 12.13
N VAL A 43 1.03 -15.69 11.32
CA VAL A 43 2.04 -14.66 11.58
C VAL A 43 1.42 -13.30 11.36
N GLU A 44 1.69 -12.37 12.27
CA GLU A 44 1.37 -10.96 12.12
C GLU A 44 2.51 -10.11 12.68
N PHE A 45 2.88 -9.07 11.95
CA PHE A 45 3.91 -8.14 12.36
C PHE A 45 3.43 -6.71 12.18
N GLY A 46 3.76 -5.83 13.12
CA GLY A 46 2.93 -4.64 13.39
C GLY A 46 1.75 -4.98 14.31
N ALA A 47 1.88 -6.00 15.16
CA ALA A 47 0.79 -6.54 15.95
C ALA A 47 0.23 -5.55 17.01
N GLY A 48 0.94 -4.48 17.34
CA GLY A 48 0.54 -3.55 18.38
C GLY A 48 0.35 -4.28 19.72
N SER A 49 -0.78 -4.05 20.39
CA SER A 49 -1.13 -4.77 21.63
C SER A 49 -1.70 -6.18 21.41
N GLY A 50 -1.75 -6.66 20.17
CA GLY A 50 -2.09 -8.05 19.86
C GLY A 50 -3.57 -8.37 19.68
N LYS A 51 -4.46 -7.38 19.73
CA LYS A 51 -5.91 -7.59 19.70
C LYS A 51 -6.66 -6.69 18.73
N LYS A 52 -6.71 -5.39 19.02
CA LYS A 52 -7.54 -4.46 18.25
C LYS A 52 -6.89 -4.18 16.90
N GLY A 53 -7.62 -4.44 15.81
CA GLY A 53 -7.12 -4.26 14.45
C GLY A 53 -6.22 -5.40 13.95
N ASN A 54 -5.95 -6.42 14.76
CA ASN A 54 -5.17 -7.58 14.33
C ASN A 54 -6.07 -8.56 13.56
N ASN A 55 -5.57 -9.00 12.42
CA ASN A 55 -6.26 -9.93 11.54
C ASN A 55 -6.08 -11.39 11.97
N THR A 56 -5.15 -11.66 12.88
CA THR A 56 -4.91 -13.00 13.45
C THR A 56 -5.63 -13.27 14.76
N TRP A 57 -6.13 -12.24 15.45
CA TRP A 57 -6.69 -12.40 16.81
C TRP A 57 -7.84 -13.40 16.88
N ALA A 58 -8.77 -13.38 15.90
CA ALA A 58 -9.89 -14.31 15.86
C ALA A 58 -9.44 -15.77 15.62
N LEU A 59 -8.37 -15.99 14.83
CA LEU A 59 -7.78 -17.32 14.63
C LEU A 59 -7.16 -17.83 15.93
N ILE A 60 -6.40 -16.98 16.61
CA ILE A 60 -5.70 -17.34 17.84
C ILE A 60 -6.69 -17.61 18.98
N THR A 61 -7.70 -16.78 19.16
CA THR A 61 -8.62 -16.86 20.32
C THR A 61 -9.78 -17.82 20.11
N ASN A 62 -10.42 -17.81 18.94
CA ASN A 62 -11.60 -18.65 18.68
C ASN A 62 -11.24 -20.03 18.13
N LYS A 63 -10.15 -20.14 17.36
CA LYS A 63 -9.72 -21.41 16.74
C LYS A 63 -8.47 -22.02 17.38
N ARG A 64 -7.89 -21.35 18.37
CA ARG A 64 -6.65 -21.79 19.08
C ARG A 64 -5.48 -22.05 18.14
N TRP A 65 -5.35 -21.22 17.10
CA TRP A 65 -4.17 -21.24 16.24
C TRP A 65 -2.93 -20.83 17.02
N SER A 66 -1.81 -21.46 16.67
CA SER A 66 -0.48 -21.03 17.10
C SER A 66 -0.06 -19.79 16.32
N ALA A 67 0.80 -18.95 16.90
CA ALA A 67 1.17 -17.70 16.26
C ALA A 67 2.61 -17.28 16.51
N ALA A 68 3.19 -16.55 15.55
CA ALA A 68 4.33 -15.69 15.79
C ALA A 68 3.89 -14.22 15.60
N LEU A 69 3.84 -13.47 16.71
CA LEU A 69 3.39 -12.08 16.73
C LEU A 69 4.60 -11.17 16.96
N ILE A 70 4.83 -10.23 16.04
CA ILE A 70 6.02 -9.39 16.04
C ILE A 70 5.63 -7.92 16.21
N GLU A 71 6.20 -7.26 17.22
CA GLU A 71 5.97 -5.84 17.49
C GLU A 71 7.29 -5.12 17.78
N ALA A 72 7.53 -3.97 17.16
CA ALA A 72 8.79 -3.24 17.28
C ALA A 72 8.82 -2.31 18.51
N GLU A 73 7.69 -1.66 18.80
CA GLU A 73 7.56 -0.72 19.90
C GLU A 73 7.49 -1.48 21.25
N ARG A 74 8.32 -1.07 22.21
CA ARG A 74 8.53 -1.84 23.45
C ARG A 74 7.29 -1.86 24.34
N ALA A 75 6.58 -0.75 24.46
CA ALA A 75 5.38 -0.68 25.30
C ALA A 75 4.25 -1.53 24.72
N LEU A 76 3.98 -1.41 23.41
CA LEU A 76 3.01 -2.25 22.70
C LEU A 76 3.38 -3.74 22.77
N PHE A 77 4.67 -4.06 22.62
CA PHE A 77 5.16 -5.43 22.79
C PHE A 77 4.90 -5.98 24.21
N ASN A 78 5.07 -5.17 25.26
CA ASN A 78 4.79 -5.63 26.62
C ASN A 78 3.29 -5.91 26.82
N ASP A 79 2.42 -5.07 26.24
CA ASP A 79 0.98 -5.31 26.23
C ASP A 79 0.62 -6.59 25.46
N LEU A 80 1.27 -6.82 24.32
CA LEU A 80 1.14 -8.05 23.52
C LEU A 80 1.51 -9.30 24.33
N VAL A 81 2.66 -9.29 25.02
CA VAL A 81 3.07 -10.40 25.90
C VAL A 81 2.06 -10.62 27.01
N GLN A 82 1.52 -9.55 27.59
CA GLN A 82 0.51 -9.66 28.65
C GLN A 82 -0.82 -10.23 28.14
N GLU A 83 -1.28 -9.85 26.94
CA GLU A 83 -2.51 -10.40 26.32
C GLU A 83 -2.40 -11.91 26.09
N TYR A 84 -1.21 -12.39 25.69
CA TYR A 84 -0.97 -13.80 25.37
C TYR A 84 -0.19 -14.58 26.43
N ARG A 85 -0.07 -14.06 27.67
CA ARG A 85 0.73 -14.67 28.74
C ARG A 85 0.31 -16.11 29.11
N ASP A 86 -0.96 -16.45 28.88
CA ASP A 86 -1.56 -17.74 29.21
C ASP A 86 -1.61 -18.66 27.96
N ARG A 87 -0.80 -18.36 26.94
CA ARG A 87 -0.75 -19.06 25.64
C ARG A 87 0.68 -19.48 25.28
N ASP A 88 1.02 -20.73 25.58
CA ASP A 88 2.34 -21.31 25.25
C ASP A 88 2.57 -21.52 23.75
N ASP A 89 1.49 -21.49 22.96
CA ASP A 89 1.46 -21.65 21.50
C ASP A 89 1.56 -20.32 20.73
N VAL A 90 1.70 -19.19 21.45
CA VAL A 90 1.88 -17.86 20.86
C VAL A 90 3.27 -17.32 21.19
N VAL A 91 4.09 -17.16 20.17
CA VAL A 91 5.45 -16.61 20.27
C VAL A 91 5.42 -15.11 20.04
N CYS A 92 5.56 -14.33 21.10
CA CYS A 92 5.69 -12.87 21.01
C CYS A 92 7.16 -12.47 20.80
N ILE A 93 7.44 -11.63 19.79
CA ILE A 93 8.80 -11.22 19.41
C ILE A 93 8.91 -9.70 19.36
N ASN A 94 9.84 -9.12 20.13
CA ASN A 94 10.12 -7.68 20.01
C ASN A 94 11.16 -7.41 18.90
N SER A 95 10.70 -7.02 17.72
CA SER A 95 11.57 -6.74 16.58
C SER A 95 10.90 -5.83 15.56
N SER A 96 11.71 -5.10 14.78
CA SER A 96 11.25 -4.46 13.55
C SER A 96 11.47 -5.40 12.38
N VAL A 97 10.43 -5.63 11.58
CA VAL A 97 10.53 -6.43 10.35
C VAL A 97 11.02 -5.53 9.22
N GLY A 98 12.06 -5.98 8.52
CA GLY A 98 12.68 -5.29 7.39
C GLY A 98 12.69 -6.15 6.13
N TYR A 99 13.07 -5.55 5.00
CA TYR A 99 13.25 -6.26 3.73
C TYR A 99 14.71 -6.69 3.46
N ALA A 100 15.65 -6.36 4.36
CA ALA A 100 17.06 -6.69 4.21
C ALA A 100 17.77 -6.88 5.56
N GLY A 101 18.91 -7.59 5.52
CA GLY A 101 19.78 -7.79 6.67
C GLY A 101 19.19 -8.71 7.74
N LYS A 102 19.58 -8.51 8.99
CA LYS A 102 19.24 -9.39 10.12
C LYS A 102 17.76 -9.37 10.54
N ASN A 103 17.00 -8.38 10.05
CA ASN A 103 15.61 -8.12 10.42
C ASN A 103 14.62 -8.61 9.35
N THR A 104 15.08 -9.37 8.34
CA THR A 104 14.15 -10.03 7.41
C THR A 104 13.22 -10.97 8.15
N LEU A 105 11.99 -11.13 7.65
CA LEU A 105 11.01 -12.03 8.25
C LEU A 105 11.56 -13.46 8.38
N ASP A 106 12.27 -13.96 7.37
CA ASP A 106 12.97 -15.26 7.41
C ASP A 106 13.89 -15.40 8.63
N ASN A 107 14.71 -14.36 8.89
CA ASN A 107 15.67 -14.36 10.00
C ASN A 107 15.01 -14.27 11.38
N ILE A 108 13.80 -13.74 11.44
CA ILE A 108 13.00 -13.66 12.66
C ILE A 108 12.30 -15.00 12.89
N LEU A 109 11.58 -15.51 11.89
CA LEU A 109 10.80 -16.75 11.99
C LEU A 109 11.65 -17.99 12.21
N LYS A 110 12.89 -18.05 11.73
CA LYS A 110 13.80 -19.20 11.97
C LYS A 110 14.11 -19.47 13.44
N LYS A 111 13.78 -18.53 14.33
CA LYS A 111 13.99 -18.61 15.78
C LYS A 111 12.75 -19.16 16.51
N THR A 112 11.69 -19.51 15.79
CA THR A 112 10.43 -20.01 16.34
C THR A 112 10.18 -21.44 15.83
N PRO A 113 9.24 -22.19 16.43
CA PRO A 113 8.88 -23.52 15.96
C PRO A 113 7.95 -23.50 14.72
N ILE A 114 7.69 -22.33 14.13
CA ILE A 114 6.74 -22.19 13.01
C ILE A 114 7.18 -23.02 11.79
N PRO A 115 6.26 -23.77 11.15
CA PRO A 115 6.59 -24.50 9.93
C PRO A 115 6.87 -23.55 8.76
N ARG A 116 7.72 -23.97 7.80
CA ARG A 116 8.01 -23.19 6.59
C ARG A 116 6.78 -22.92 5.73
N ALA A 117 5.83 -23.85 5.71
CA ALA A 117 4.57 -23.75 4.97
C ALA A 117 3.38 -23.53 5.92
N PHE A 118 3.46 -22.50 6.77
CA PHE A 118 2.38 -22.16 7.71
C PHE A 118 1.11 -21.66 6.98
N ASP A 119 -0.01 -21.61 7.70
CA ASP A 119 -1.31 -21.38 7.06
C ASP A 119 -1.54 -19.91 6.67
N PHE A 120 -1.28 -18.94 7.56
CA PHE A 120 -1.68 -17.54 7.33
C PHE A 120 -0.61 -16.50 7.67
N LEU A 121 -0.31 -15.59 6.74
CA LEU A 121 0.56 -14.44 6.95
C LEU A 121 -0.23 -13.13 6.79
N SER A 122 -0.21 -12.27 7.80
CA SER A 122 -0.71 -10.89 7.75
C SER A 122 0.46 -9.91 7.67
N ILE A 123 0.48 -9.07 6.63
CA ILE A 123 1.50 -8.05 6.36
C ILE A 123 0.81 -6.67 6.39
N ASP A 124 1.04 -5.92 7.46
CA ASP A 124 0.47 -4.58 7.64
C ASP A 124 1.39 -3.74 8.54
N ILE A 125 2.38 -3.08 7.93
CA ILE A 125 3.36 -2.24 8.65
C ILE A 125 3.42 -0.79 8.17
N ASP A 126 2.33 -0.30 7.54
CA ASP A 126 2.16 1.09 7.09
C ASP A 126 3.37 1.60 6.27
N GLY A 127 3.86 0.81 5.31
CA GLY A 127 5.10 1.15 4.64
C GLY A 127 5.52 0.20 3.52
N TYR A 128 6.66 -0.47 3.74
CA TYR A 128 7.39 -1.22 2.71
C TYR A 128 6.95 -2.70 2.67
N ASP A 129 5.65 -2.93 2.82
CA ASP A 129 4.96 -4.23 2.80
C ASP A 129 5.33 -5.06 1.57
N TYR A 130 5.35 -4.40 0.40
CA TYR A 130 5.81 -4.99 -0.87
C TYR A 130 7.22 -5.58 -0.73
N GLN A 131 8.16 -4.80 -0.20
CA GLN A 131 9.56 -5.22 -0.09
C GLN A 131 9.74 -6.32 0.96
N VAL A 132 8.97 -6.31 2.05
CA VAL A 132 8.98 -7.40 3.03
C VAL A 132 8.51 -8.70 2.38
N TRP A 133 7.39 -8.66 1.66
CA TRP A 133 6.89 -9.85 0.98
C TRP A 133 7.82 -10.31 -0.15
N GLU A 134 8.41 -9.38 -0.91
CA GLU A 134 9.41 -9.71 -1.93
C GLU A 134 10.61 -10.43 -1.32
N ALA A 135 11.13 -9.93 -0.19
CA ALA A 135 12.30 -10.47 0.50
C ALA A 135 12.05 -11.81 1.23
N LEU A 136 10.80 -12.18 1.51
CA LEU A 136 10.46 -13.45 2.13
C LEU A 136 10.77 -14.62 1.19
N ALA A 137 11.78 -15.42 1.49
CA ALA A 137 12.27 -16.48 0.59
C ALA A 137 12.21 -17.87 1.23
N ASP A 138 12.46 -17.97 2.53
CA ASP A 138 12.59 -19.25 3.25
C ASP A 138 11.25 -19.86 3.68
N TYR A 139 10.20 -19.04 3.75
CA TYR A 139 8.85 -19.42 4.14
C TYR A 139 7.87 -19.21 2.99
N ARG A 140 6.89 -20.11 2.89
CA ARG A 140 5.85 -20.11 1.87
C ARG A 140 4.49 -20.31 2.55
N PRO A 141 3.90 -19.27 3.17
CA PRO A 141 2.57 -19.36 3.76
C PRO A 141 1.52 -19.81 2.73
N ARG A 142 0.44 -20.46 3.17
CA ARG A 142 -0.64 -20.88 2.25
C ARG A 142 -1.53 -19.71 1.80
N VAL A 143 -1.71 -18.75 2.70
CA VAL A 143 -2.50 -17.54 2.49
C VAL A 143 -1.68 -16.34 2.96
N VAL A 144 -1.60 -15.31 2.12
CA VAL A 144 -0.97 -14.02 2.45
C VAL A 144 -2.02 -12.94 2.36
N MET A 145 -2.18 -12.17 3.42
CA MET A 145 -2.87 -10.89 3.39
C MET A 145 -1.87 -9.76 3.49
N ILE A 146 -2.04 -8.73 2.67
CA ILE A 146 -1.10 -7.62 2.58
C ILE A 146 -1.83 -6.30 2.33
N GLU A 147 -1.32 -5.22 2.94
CA GLU A 147 -1.84 -3.87 2.76
C GLU A 147 -1.67 -3.38 1.30
N ILE A 148 -2.73 -2.76 0.76
CA ILE A 148 -2.77 -2.02 -0.50
C ILE A 148 -3.02 -0.54 -0.23
N ASN A 149 -2.53 0.34 -1.10
CA ASN A 149 -3.03 1.71 -1.16
C ASN A 149 -4.24 1.80 -2.10
N PRO A 150 -5.49 1.90 -1.58
CA PRO A 150 -6.69 1.96 -2.42
C PRO A 150 -6.81 3.27 -3.22
N ASN A 151 -5.99 4.28 -2.92
CA ASN A 151 -6.00 5.54 -3.66
C ASN A 151 -5.19 5.48 -4.96
N ILE A 152 -4.47 4.39 -5.21
CA ILE A 152 -3.74 4.19 -6.46
C ILE A 152 -4.65 3.46 -7.45
N PRO A 153 -4.86 3.99 -8.68
CA PRO A 153 -5.71 3.34 -9.68
C PRO A 153 -5.32 1.89 -9.95
N LEU A 154 -6.32 1.05 -10.27
CA LEU A 154 -6.11 -0.37 -10.55
C LEU A 154 -5.22 -0.62 -11.78
N ASP A 155 -5.21 0.29 -12.75
CA ASP A 155 -4.38 0.20 -13.96
C ASP A 155 -2.95 0.75 -13.77
N VAL A 156 -2.61 1.25 -12.58
CA VAL A 156 -1.28 1.77 -12.26
C VAL A 156 -0.46 0.71 -11.52
N ASP A 157 0.65 0.29 -12.13
CA ASP A 157 1.69 -0.52 -11.46
C ASP A 157 2.66 0.41 -10.72
N PHE A 158 2.44 0.56 -9.42
CA PHE A 158 3.25 1.37 -8.53
C PHE A 158 3.71 0.57 -7.30
N VAL A 159 5.02 0.64 -7.06
CA VAL A 159 5.66 0.19 -5.82
C VAL A 159 6.29 1.42 -5.17
N GLN A 160 6.02 1.64 -3.89
CA GLN A 160 6.68 2.72 -3.18
C GLN A 160 8.21 2.50 -3.14
N PRO A 161 9.04 3.56 -3.12
CA PRO A 161 10.48 3.42 -2.97
C PRO A 161 10.84 2.58 -1.74
N ALA A 162 11.86 1.73 -1.86
CA ALA A 162 12.35 0.87 -0.77
C ALA A 162 13.03 1.71 0.34
N SER A 163 12.22 2.38 1.16
CA SER A 163 12.69 3.29 2.20
C SER A 163 11.80 3.19 3.42
N VAL A 164 12.41 3.11 4.61
CA VAL A 164 11.70 3.15 5.89
C VAL A 164 10.99 4.49 6.18
N ARG A 165 11.24 5.51 5.35
CA ARG A 165 10.58 6.83 5.43
C ARG A 165 9.44 6.97 4.42
N ALA A 166 9.29 6.03 3.49
CA ALA A 166 8.20 6.02 2.55
C ALA A 166 6.95 5.44 3.22
N CYS A 167 5.83 6.15 3.05
CA CYS A 167 4.51 5.81 3.59
C CYS A 167 3.46 5.95 2.47
N GLY A 168 3.83 5.52 1.27
CA GLY A 168 3.01 5.64 0.06
C GLY A 168 2.16 4.41 -0.20
N GLY A 169 2.53 3.25 0.36
CA GLY A 169 1.94 1.96 0.02
C GLY A 169 2.18 1.55 -1.43
N SER A 170 1.75 0.36 -1.81
CA SER A 170 1.84 -0.14 -3.18
C SER A 170 0.46 -0.31 -3.80
N SER A 171 0.41 -0.23 -5.13
CA SER A 171 -0.81 -0.51 -5.90
C SER A 171 -1.21 -1.98 -5.79
N LEU A 172 -2.51 -2.27 -5.93
CA LEU A 172 -2.99 -3.65 -6.03
C LEU A 172 -2.36 -4.38 -7.23
N SER A 173 -2.19 -3.71 -8.37
CA SER A 173 -1.56 -4.30 -9.55
C SER A 173 -0.10 -4.69 -9.35
N ALA A 174 0.67 -3.87 -8.63
CA ALA A 174 2.04 -4.24 -8.27
C ALA A 174 2.07 -5.48 -7.36
N LEU A 175 1.16 -5.58 -6.39
CA LEU A 175 1.06 -6.73 -5.50
C LEU A 175 0.60 -8.00 -6.24
N VAL A 176 -0.30 -7.88 -7.21
CA VAL A 176 -0.68 -9.00 -8.09
C VAL A 176 0.51 -9.51 -8.89
N ARG A 177 1.30 -8.58 -9.47
CA ARG A 177 2.54 -8.95 -10.18
C ARG A 177 3.52 -9.66 -9.24
N LEU A 178 3.68 -9.18 -8.00
CA LEU A 178 4.54 -9.82 -7.00
C LEU A 178 4.02 -11.20 -6.60
N GLY A 179 2.71 -11.34 -6.33
CA GLY A 179 2.06 -12.60 -6.00
C GLY A 179 2.33 -13.66 -7.06
N LYS A 180 2.09 -13.32 -8.34
CA LYS A 180 2.36 -14.23 -9.48
C LYS A 180 3.83 -14.64 -9.55
N LYS A 181 4.76 -13.70 -9.39
CA LYS A 181 6.21 -13.98 -9.34
C LYS A 181 6.57 -14.97 -8.21
N LYS A 182 5.80 -14.99 -7.13
CA LYS A 182 6.01 -15.84 -5.95
C LYS A 182 5.14 -17.11 -5.93
N GLY A 183 4.35 -17.39 -6.98
CA GLY A 183 3.46 -18.55 -7.04
C GLY A 183 2.19 -18.40 -6.19
N TYR A 184 1.61 -17.19 -6.19
CA TYR A 184 0.34 -16.87 -5.54
C TYR A 184 -0.63 -16.17 -6.48
N GLU A 185 -1.92 -16.38 -6.24
CA GLU A 185 -3.01 -15.78 -7.00
C GLU A 185 -3.90 -14.93 -6.09
N LEU A 186 -4.38 -13.81 -6.64
CA LEU A 186 -5.30 -12.92 -5.96
C LEU A 186 -6.69 -13.57 -5.87
N ILE A 187 -7.29 -13.54 -4.68
CA ILE A 187 -8.66 -14.05 -4.47
C ILE A 187 -9.61 -13.01 -3.87
N PHE A 188 -9.08 -11.98 -3.21
CA PHE A 188 -9.90 -10.96 -2.55
C PHE A 188 -9.13 -9.65 -2.42
N ALA A 189 -9.82 -8.52 -2.55
CA ALA A 189 -9.31 -7.21 -2.21
C ALA A 189 -10.45 -6.32 -1.70
N HIS A 190 -10.25 -5.60 -0.60
CA HIS A 190 -11.23 -4.67 -0.06
C HIS A 190 -10.55 -3.61 0.82
N ALA A 191 -10.98 -2.36 0.69
CA ALA A 191 -10.43 -1.24 1.45
C ALA A 191 -8.90 -1.20 1.35
N THR A 192 -8.18 -1.44 2.44
CA THR A 192 -6.72 -1.40 2.51
C THR A 192 -6.07 -2.78 2.43
N ASN A 193 -6.81 -3.87 2.23
CA ASN A 193 -6.23 -5.23 2.28
C ASN A 193 -6.51 -6.04 1.01
N ALA A 194 -5.52 -6.85 0.60
CA ALA A 194 -5.63 -7.86 -0.45
C ALA A 194 -5.20 -9.23 0.09
N ILE A 195 -5.89 -10.29 -0.33
CA ILE A 195 -5.61 -11.68 0.06
C ILE A 195 -5.21 -12.49 -1.18
N PHE A 196 -4.10 -13.18 -1.03
CA PHE A 196 -3.50 -14.07 -1.99
C PHE A 196 -3.43 -15.49 -1.44
N VAL A 197 -3.57 -16.48 -2.30
CA VAL A 197 -3.38 -17.90 -1.96
C VAL A 197 -2.33 -18.50 -2.86
N GLN A 198 -1.67 -19.56 -2.40
CA GLN A 198 -0.78 -20.34 -3.26
C GLN A 198 -1.50 -20.78 -4.54
N GLU A 199 -0.79 -20.73 -5.67
CA GLU A 199 -1.32 -21.03 -7.01
C GLU A 199 -2.04 -22.38 -7.04
N GLU A 200 -1.54 -23.39 -6.34
CA GLU A 200 -2.12 -24.74 -6.31
C GLU A 200 -3.48 -24.79 -5.58
N LEU A 201 -3.77 -23.82 -4.70
CA LEU A 201 -5.03 -23.70 -3.96
C LEU A 201 -6.06 -22.85 -4.71
N TYR A 202 -5.62 -22.01 -5.64
CA TYR A 202 -6.49 -21.08 -6.38
C TYR A 202 -7.70 -21.74 -7.08
N PRO A 203 -7.57 -22.91 -7.75
CA PRO A 203 -8.71 -23.56 -8.40
C PRO A 203 -9.87 -23.90 -7.46
N LEU A 204 -9.64 -24.04 -6.16
CA LEU A 204 -10.67 -24.35 -5.16
C LEU A 204 -11.68 -23.21 -4.97
N PHE A 205 -11.32 -21.98 -5.36
CA PHE A 205 -12.17 -20.81 -5.20
C PHE A 205 -13.16 -20.60 -6.35
N GLY A 206 -12.99 -21.32 -7.47
CA GLY A 206 -13.87 -21.19 -8.64
C GLY A 206 -13.91 -19.79 -9.25
N ILE A 207 -12.82 -19.02 -9.10
CA ILE A 207 -12.65 -17.69 -9.71
C ILE A 207 -12.11 -17.89 -11.12
N GLU A 208 -12.82 -17.39 -12.13
CA GLU A 208 -12.44 -17.56 -13.53
C GLU A 208 -11.47 -16.47 -14.00
N ASN A 209 -11.61 -15.27 -13.46
CA ASN A 209 -10.77 -14.12 -13.78
C ASN A 209 -10.44 -13.33 -12.51
N ASN A 210 -9.16 -13.32 -12.14
CA ASN A 210 -8.65 -12.58 -10.98
C ASN A 210 -7.97 -11.25 -11.32
N ASP A 211 -8.28 -10.65 -12.47
CA ASP A 211 -7.95 -9.25 -12.69
C ASP A 211 -8.49 -8.39 -11.52
N PRO A 212 -7.69 -7.45 -10.98
CA PRO A 212 -8.09 -6.58 -9.88
C PRO A 212 -9.50 -6.00 -9.99
N ILE A 213 -9.93 -5.63 -11.20
CA ILE A 213 -11.25 -5.03 -11.43
C ILE A 213 -12.41 -6.00 -11.12
N HIS A 214 -12.17 -7.31 -11.23
CA HIS A 214 -13.17 -8.35 -10.99
C HIS A 214 -13.14 -8.90 -9.57
N ILE A 215 -12.05 -8.66 -8.82
CA ILE A 215 -11.87 -9.14 -7.45
C ILE A 215 -12.25 -8.10 -6.41
N LEU A 216 -11.99 -6.81 -6.67
CA LEU A 216 -12.19 -5.75 -5.70
C LEU A 216 -13.64 -5.73 -5.18
N CYS A 217 -13.81 -5.74 -3.86
CA CYS A 217 -15.10 -5.58 -3.21
C CYS A 217 -15.53 -4.12 -3.24
N GLY A 218 -16.70 -3.85 -3.81
CA GLY A 218 -17.25 -2.51 -3.99
C GLY A 218 -17.53 -2.22 -5.45
N GLN A 219 -17.91 -0.97 -5.77
CA GLN A 219 -18.15 -0.56 -7.16
C GLN A 219 -16.81 -0.57 -7.93
N PRO A 220 -16.63 -1.43 -8.94
CA PRO A 220 -15.42 -1.44 -9.75
C PRO A 220 -15.46 -0.23 -10.67
N THR A 221 -14.77 0.84 -10.29
CA THR A 221 -14.39 1.86 -11.27
C THR A 221 -12.90 1.75 -11.48
N ASN A 222 -12.41 1.87 -12.72
CA ASN A 222 -10.98 2.11 -13.02
C ASN A 222 -10.42 3.36 -12.33
N LYS A 223 -11.25 4.07 -11.55
CA LYS A 223 -10.84 5.17 -10.68
C LYS A 223 -10.71 4.62 -9.25
N PRO A 224 -9.58 4.87 -8.57
CA PRO A 224 -9.32 4.44 -7.19
C PRO A 224 -10.33 5.01 -6.19
N ASN A 225 -11.13 5.96 -6.64
CA ASN A 225 -12.37 6.38 -6.03
C ASN A 225 -13.21 6.98 -7.16
N PRO A 226 -14.45 6.53 -7.45
CA PRO A 226 -15.30 7.17 -8.45
C PRO A 226 -15.54 8.66 -8.15
N ASP A 227 -15.29 9.07 -6.91
CA ASP A 227 -15.53 10.41 -6.41
C ASP A 227 -14.49 11.45 -6.86
N TYR A 228 -13.33 11.11 -7.44
CA TYR A 228 -12.40 12.19 -7.80
C TYR A 228 -11.60 12.08 -9.10
N THR A 229 -11.22 13.23 -9.63
CA THR A 229 -10.44 13.35 -10.87
C THR A 229 -9.51 14.54 -10.76
N PHE A 230 -8.24 14.35 -11.15
CA PHE A 230 -7.28 15.43 -11.30
C PHE A 230 -7.33 15.98 -12.73
N PHE A 231 -7.28 17.29 -12.89
CA PHE A 231 -7.04 17.94 -14.17
C PHE A 231 -6.19 19.20 -13.99
N GLN A 232 -5.57 19.66 -15.07
CA GLN A 232 -4.73 20.87 -15.07
C GLN A 232 -5.44 22.02 -15.79
N MET A 233 -5.40 23.20 -15.20
CA MET A 233 -5.85 24.44 -15.82
C MET A 233 -4.73 25.07 -16.66
N TYR A 234 -5.10 25.92 -17.63
CA TYR A 234 -4.12 26.62 -18.47
C TYR A 234 -3.13 27.52 -17.71
N ASP A 235 -3.45 27.94 -16.47
CA ASP A 235 -2.55 28.70 -15.60
C ASP A 235 -1.57 27.82 -14.80
N GLY A 236 -1.63 26.50 -14.98
CA GLY A 236 -0.81 25.50 -14.30
C GLY A 236 -1.39 25.00 -12.98
N SER A 237 -2.53 25.51 -12.52
CA SER A 237 -3.24 24.99 -11.35
C SER A 237 -3.63 23.53 -11.54
N ILE A 238 -3.38 22.68 -10.53
CA ILE A 238 -3.87 21.30 -10.47
C ILE A 238 -5.16 21.31 -9.65
N VAL A 239 -6.25 20.85 -10.27
CA VAL A 239 -7.58 20.82 -9.66
C VAL A 239 -7.96 19.38 -9.37
N LEU A 240 -8.47 19.17 -8.16
CA LEU A 240 -9.04 17.91 -7.72
C LEU A 240 -10.57 18.05 -7.64
N LEU A 241 -11.27 17.38 -8.56
CA LEU A 241 -12.74 17.38 -8.65
C LEU A 241 -13.34 16.28 -7.78
N GLY A 242 -14.54 16.51 -7.24
CA GLY A 242 -15.45 15.48 -6.70
C GLY A 242 -15.18 14.98 -5.27
N VAL A 243 -14.07 15.36 -4.64
CA VAL A 243 -13.79 15.07 -3.23
C VAL A 243 -13.90 16.33 -2.36
N GLY A 244 -14.60 16.20 -1.23
CA GLY A 244 -14.69 17.27 -0.24
C GLY A 244 -13.31 17.60 0.35
N ARG A 245 -12.98 18.88 0.48
CA ARG A 245 -11.67 19.35 0.97
C ARG A 245 -11.19 18.66 2.26
N ASN A 246 -12.12 18.32 3.17
CA ASN A 246 -11.84 17.68 4.45
C ASN A 246 -11.46 16.18 4.35
N LYS A 247 -11.70 15.55 3.21
CA LYS A 247 -11.29 14.17 2.91
C LYS A 247 -9.87 14.08 2.33
N ILE A 248 -9.26 15.21 1.95
CA ILE A 248 -7.87 15.25 1.49
C ILE A 248 -6.96 14.96 2.69
N LEU A 249 -6.08 13.97 2.60
CA LEU A 249 -5.20 13.54 3.71
C LEU A 249 -4.34 14.68 4.28
N ALA A 250 -3.97 15.64 3.43
CA ALA A 250 -3.20 16.83 3.78
C ALA A 250 -4.07 18.05 4.17
N TYR A 251 -5.39 17.92 4.28
CA TYR A 251 -6.25 19.03 4.66
C TYR A 251 -5.87 19.58 6.03
N ARG A 252 -5.57 20.89 6.09
CA ARG A 252 -5.04 21.60 7.28
C ARG A 252 -3.68 21.09 7.79
N LYS A 253 -2.95 20.28 7.02
CA LYS A 253 -1.58 19.85 7.33
C LYS A 253 -0.58 20.61 6.43
N LYS A 254 0.65 20.78 6.91
CA LYS A 254 1.75 21.31 6.09
C LYS A 254 2.11 20.26 5.04
N LEU A 255 2.13 20.65 3.77
CA LEU A 255 2.59 19.76 2.69
C LEU A 255 4.09 19.45 2.86
N LYS A 256 4.49 18.23 2.49
CA LYS A 256 5.90 17.86 2.31
C LYS A 256 6.53 18.72 1.20
N ASP A 257 7.86 18.84 1.19
CA ASP A 257 8.59 19.82 0.36
C ASP A 257 8.28 19.74 -1.15
N ALA A 258 7.95 18.56 -1.67
CA ALA A 258 7.43 18.35 -3.03
C ALA A 258 6.03 17.69 -2.97
N PRO A 259 4.93 18.45 -3.12
CA PRO A 259 3.57 17.90 -3.05
C PRO A 259 3.10 17.24 -4.35
N VAL A 260 3.85 17.39 -5.44
CA VAL A 260 3.54 16.83 -6.75
C VAL A 260 4.74 16.04 -7.24
N TRP A 261 4.47 14.86 -7.78
CA TRP A 261 5.46 13.93 -8.28
C TRP A 261 5.04 13.51 -9.69
N VAL A 262 6.02 13.34 -10.57
CA VAL A 262 5.84 12.66 -11.85
C VAL A 262 6.23 11.21 -11.65
N PHE A 263 5.32 10.29 -11.98
CA PHE A 263 5.63 8.87 -12.05
C PHE A 263 5.90 8.50 -13.51
N GLU A 264 7.15 8.17 -13.81
CA GLU A 264 7.61 7.82 -15.16
C GLU A 264 8.53 6.61 -15.08
N ASN A 265 8.30 5.61 -15.92
CA ASN A 265 9.12 4.40 -16.02
C ASN A 265 9.38 3.72 -14.65
N GLY A 266 8.35 3.62 -13.80
CA GLY A 266 8.47 2.98 -12.48
C GLY A 266 9.15 3.84 -11.40
N THR A 267 9.50 5.10 -11.70
CA THR A 267 10.27 5.97 -10.80
C THR A 267 9.49 7.25 -10.48
N LEU A 268 9.59 7.71 -9.22
CA LEU A 268 9.02 8.99 -8.77
C LEU A 268 10.04 10.12 -8.89
N TYR A 269 9.68 11.16 -9.62
CA TYR A 269 10.46 12.40 -9.76
C TYR A 269 9.73 13.55 -9.06
N PRO A 270 10.34 14.22 -8.07
CA PRO A 270 9.70 15.33 -7.39
C PRO A 270 9.57 16.53 -8.35
N VAL A 271 8.37 17.10 -8.44
CA VAL A 271 8.18 18.36 -9.17
C VAL A 271 8.60 19.50 -8.26
N SER A 272 9.74 20.09 -8.56
CA SER A 272 10.14 21.35 -7.95
C SER A 272 9.31 22.48 -8.54
N PHE A 273 8.34 22.98 -7.76
CA PHE A 273 7.76 24.28 -8.02
C PHE A 273 8.79 25.33 -7.62
N THR A 274 9.76 25.53 -8.50
CA THR A 274 10.54 26.75 -8.52
C THR A 274 9.60 27.92 -8.34
N ARG A 275 9.70 28.63 -7.21
CA ARG A 275 9.09 29.97 -7.04
C ARG A 275 9.82 30.98 -7.94
N ASP A 276 10.01 30.63 -9.20
CA ASP A 276 10.61 31.47 -10.20
C ASP A 276 9.55 32.31 -10.86
N ASN A 277 9.05 33.22 -10.03
CA ASN A 277 9.54 34.59 -10.08
C ASN A 277 8.40 35.47 -9.61
N VAL A 278 8.11 35.50 -8.30
CA VAL A 278 7.15 36.51 -7.80
C VAL A 278 7.65 37.90 -8.19
N ILE A 279 8.97 38.12 -8.18
CA ILE A 279 9.61 39.37 -8.60
C ILE A 279 9.49 39.59 -10.12
N VAL A 280 9.90 38.64 -10.97
CA VAL A 280 9.79 38.82 -12.44
C VAL A 280 8.35 38.84 -12.93
N ARG A 281 7.43 38.11 -12.29
CA ARG A 281 5.99 38.17 -12.58
C ARG A 281 5.40 39.51 -12.13
N ARG A 282 5.79 40.05 -10.97
CA ARG A 282 5.42 41.41 -10.54
C ARG A 282 6.01 42.47 -11.47
N MET A 283 7.26 42.33 -11.90
CA MET A 283 7.89 43.22 -12.88
C MET A 283 7.22 43.12 -14.25
N LYS A 284 6.93 41.92 -14.77
CA LYS A 284 6.17 41.73 -16.01
C LYS A 284 4.78 42.36 -15.91
N ASN A 285 4.09 42.15 -14.80
CA ASN A 285 2.76 42.72 -14.60
C ASN A 285 2.79 44.24 -14.44
N ALA A 286 3.82 44.80 -13.79
CA ALA A 286 4.04 46.24 -13.70
C ALA A 286 4.39 46.85 -15.07
N LEU A 287 5.27 46.20 -15.85
CA LEU A 287 5.69 46.63 -17.20
C LEU A 287 4.56 46.51 -18.23
N LYS A 288 3.70 45.48 -18.12
CA LYS A 288 2.49 45.36 -18.93
C LYS A 288 1.48 46.46 -18.60
N LYS A 289 1.36 46.84 -17.32
CA LYS A 289 0.48 47.94 -16.88
C LYS A 289 1.02 49.33 -17.24
N SER A 290 2.33 49.50 -17.40
CA SER A 290 2.95 50.79 -17.73
C SER A 290 3.08 51.08 -19.24
N GLY A 291 2.65 50.17 -20.13
CA GLY A 291 2.74 50.33 -21.58
C GLY A 291 4.15 50.18 -22.17
N LEU A 292 5.19 50.06 -21.34
CA LEU A 292 6.61 49.97 -21.75
C LEU A 292 7.06 48.57 -22.20
N TYR A 293 6.14 47.60 -22.23
CA TYR A 293 6.46 46.20 -22.50
C TYR A 293 7.15 45.98 -23.87
N ALA A 294 6.74 46.73 -24.90
CA ALA A 294 7.32 46.62 -26.24
C ALA A 294 8.79 47.08 -26.31
N ALA A 295 9.16 48.12 -25.55
CA ALA A 295 10.50 48.69 -25.55
C ALA A 295 11.54 47.82 -24.80
N CYS A 296 11.11 47.10 -23.75
CA CYS A 296 12.01 46.31 -22.91
C CYS A 296 12.01 44.81 -23.22
N TYR A 297 11.18 44.35 -24.16
CA TYR A 297 10.98 42.91 -24.44
C TYR A 297 12.27 42.17 -24.81
N GLY A 298 13.12 42.78 -25.64
CA GLY A 298 14.39 42.18 -26.09
C GLY A 298 15.39 41.95 -24.95
N ALA A 299 15.56 42.94 -24.07
CA ALA A 299 16.47 42.85 -22.92
C ALA A 299 15.98 41.82 -21.89
N VAL A 300 14.68 41.80 -21.60
CA VAL A 300 14.08 40.83 -20.68
C VAL A 300 14.22 39.39 -21.20
N LYS A 301 14.08 39.18 -22.52
CA LYS A 301 14.21 37.85 -23.15
C LYS A 301 15.65 37.32 -23.10
N GLN A 302 16.66 38.18 -23.28
CA GLN A 302 18.08 37.78 -23.19
C GLN A 302 18.49 37.40 -21.76
N VAL A 303 18.08 38.18 -20.75
CA VAL A 303 18.35 37.86 -19.34
C VAL A 303 17.67 36.55 -18.95
N TYR A 304 16.45 36.33 -19.42
CA TYR A 304 15.70 35.10 -19.18
C TYR A 304 16.35 33.88 -19.84
N GLY A 305 16.77 33.99 -21.11
CA GLY A 305 17.45 32.91 -21.83
C GLY A 305 18.72 32.43 -21.11
N ARG A 306 19.53 33.37 -20.62
CA ARG A 306 20.76 33.04 -19.87
C ARG A 306 20.49 32.40 -18.50
N LEU A 307 19.41 32.80 -17.83
CA LEU A 307 19.02 32.21 -16.53
C LEU A 307 18.43 30.81 -16.70
N ASP A 308 17.69 30.57 -17.78
CA ASP A 308 17.09 29.27 -18.09
C ASP A 308 18.14 28.25 -18.56
N GLU A 309 19.10 28.66 -19.41
CA GLU A 309 20.25 27.83 -19.80
C GLU A 309 21.12 27.41 -18.62
N LYS A 310 21.42 28.34 -17.69
CA LYS A 310 22.21 28.08 -16.48
C LYS A 310 21.51 27.19 -15.47
N ARG A 311 20.17 27.05 -15.57
CA ARG A 311 19.38 26.09 -14.78
C ARG A 311 19.33 24.71 -15.41
N ARG A 312 19.08 24.64 -16.71
CA ARG A 312 19.04 23.36 -17.45
C ARG A 312 20.39 22.64 -17.41
N SER A 313 21.50 23.35 -17.33
CA SER A 313 22.81 22.72 -17.10
C SER A 313 22.92 22.08 -15.72
N LYS A 314 22.41 22.74 -14.65
CA LYS A 314 22.43 22.19 -13.29
C LYS A 314 21.50 21.01 -13.04
N THR A 315 20.47 20.83 -13.87
CA THR A 315 19.52 19.70 -13.77
C THR A 315 19.94 18.49 -14.60
N ARG A 316 20.96 18.62 -15.46
CA ARG A 316 21.51 17.49 -16.25
C ARG A 316 22.62 16.74 -15.53
N ASP A 317 23.20 17.32 -14.47
CA ASP A 317 24.31 16.77 -13.69
C ASP A 317 23.86 16.17 -12.33
N ALA A 318 22.56 15.94 -12.12
CA ALA A 318 21.97 15.37 -10.90
C ALA A 318 20.94 14.30 -11.25
#